data_AF-A0A0F9HDF8-F1
#
_entry.id   AF-A0A0F9HDF8-F1
#
_cell.length_a   1.000
_cell.length_b   1.000
_cell.length_c   1.000
_cell.angle_alpha   90.00
_cell.angle_beta   90.00
_cell.angle_gamma   90.00
#
_symmetry.space_group_name_H-M   'P 1'
#
loop_
_entity.id
_entity.type
_entity.pdbx_description
1 polymer ?
#
loop_
_entity_poly.entity_id
_entity_poly.type
_entity_poly.pdbx_seq_one_letter_code
_entity_poly.pdbx_strand_id
1 'polypeptide(L)'
;MDMKLWLDGNVVPLIASEEKFPPLTIHSEIHSPPVDFDLICVYLHAEKGSWPHHVRRLLTEHSFHWDYMRDLNKIVVGNETRIIFGGDGSPFLHDNGMVSCRLFKKLESIGFILEVGCIHATTLLAQADVRALYDEFKEKDEMNLQDVAVKFKPPFGEQ
;
A
#
# COMPACT_ATOMS: atom_id res chain seq x y z
N MET A 1 7.83 -11.97 -19.18
CA MET A 1 8.13 -12.20 -17.76
C MET A 1 7.13 -13.20 -17.22
N ASP A 2 7.56 -14.22 -16.46
CA ASP A 2 6.62 -15.10 -15.76
C ASP A 2 6.10 -14.35 -14.52
N MET A 3 4.83 -13.96 -14.56
CA MET A 3 4.20 -13.16 -13.52
C MET A 3 4.18 -13.88 -12.17
N LYS A 4 3.98 -15.21 -12.18
CA LYS A 4 3.93 -15.98 -10.95
C LYS A 4 5.31 -16.00 -10.28
N LEU A 5 6.35 -16.32 -11.03
CA LEU A 5 7.74 -16.27 -10.53
C LEU A 5 8.11 -14.87 -10.01
N TRP A 6 7.64 -13.81 -10.69
CA TRP A 6 7.89 -12.45 -10.24
C TRP A 6 7.16 -12.12 -8.93
N LEU A 7 5.89 -12.49 -8.80
CA LEU A 7 5.10 -12.30 -7.58
C LEU A 7 5.66 -13.11 -6.40
N ASP A 8 6.08 -14.36 -6.65
CA ASP A 8 6.76 -15.19 -5.66
C ASP A 8 8.07 -14.54 -5.18
N GLY A 9 8.80 -13.84 -6.05
CA GLY A 9 10.04 -13.16 -5.70
C GLY A 9 9.87 -11.79 -5.03
N ASN A 10 8.78 -11.06 -5.33
CA ASN A 10 8.63 -9.65 -4.95
C ASN A 10 7.48 -9.37 -3.98
N VAL A 11 6.45 -10.23 -3.92
CA VAL A 11 5.25 -10.05 -3.09
C VAL A 11 5.20 -11.01 -1.92
N VAL A 12 5.52 -12.29 -2.16
CA VAL A 12 5.55 -13.31 -1.09
C VAL A 12 6.44 -12.92 0.11
N PRO A 13 7.62 -12.30 -0.09
CA PRO A 13 8.43 -11.83 1.04
C PRO A 13 7.75 -10.72 1.86
N LEU A 14 6.87 -9.93 1.24
CA LEU A 14 6.17 -8.81 1.89
C LEU A 14 4.95 -9.26 2.70
N ILE A 15 4.37 -10.41 2.35
CA ILE A 15 3.20 -10.97 3.05
C ILE A 15 3.60 -11.92 4.18
N ALA A 16 4.86 -12.36 4.24
CA ALA A 16 5.35 -13.29 5.25
C ALA A 16 5.18 -12.72 6.68
N SER A 17 4.72 -13.58 7.60
CA SER A 17 4.49 -13.19 9.00
C SER A 17 5.80 -12.91 9.72
N GLU A 18 5.83 -11.82 10.48
CA GLU A 18 6.78 -11.69 11.58
C GLU A 18 6.15 -12.31 12.84
N GLU A 19 6.95 -12.88 13.74
CA GLU A 19 6.47 -13.63 14.93
C GLU A 19 5.39 -12.91 15.77
N LYS A 20 5.24 -11.59 15.61
CA LYS A 20 4.30 -10.75 16.37
C LYS A 20 3.06 -10.30 15.60
N PHE A 21 3.03 -10.42 14.27
CA PHE A 21 1.95 -9.87 13.44
C PHE A 21 1.45 -10.87 12.39
N PRO A 22 0.13 -11.10 12.29
CA PRO A 22 -0.46 -11.94 11.26
C PRO A 22 -0.03 -11.52 9.85
N PRO A 23 0.13 -12.47 8.90
CA PRO A 23 0.55 -12.16 7.54
C PRO A 23 -0.50 -11.34 6.78
N LEU A 24 -0.06 -10.61 5.75
CA LEU A 24 -0.95 -9.96 4.80
C LEU A 24 -1.57 -11.03 3.87
N THR A 25 -2.83 -10.87 3.50
CA THR A 25 -3.50 -11.77 2.55
C THR A 25 -3.70 -11.10 1.20
N ILE A 26 -3.29 -11.75 0.10
CA ILE A 26 -3.55 -11.26 -1.25
C ILE A 26 -5.05 -11.39 -1.56
N HIS A 27 -5.69 -10.27 -1.88
CA HIS A 27 -7.11 -10.23 -2.26
C HIS A 27 -7.29 -10.25 -3.78
N SER A 28 -6.48 -9.47 -4.51
CA SER A 28 -6.51 -9.43 -5.97
C SER A 28 -5.21 -8.86 -6.53
N GLU A 29 -4.93 -9.20 -7.79
CA GLU A 29 -3.76 -8.76 -8.54
C GLU A 29 -4.19 -8.16 -9.88
N ILE A 30 -3.58 -7.06 -10.27
CA ILE A 30 -3.84 -6.38 -11.53
C ILE A 30 -2.50 -6.09 -12.21
N HIS A 31 -2.41 -6.42 -13.49
CA HIS A 31 -1.30 -6.05 -14.34
C HIS A 31 -1.78 -5.16 -15.48
N SER A 32 -1.21 -3.97 -15.60
CA SER A 32 -1.40 -3.09 -16.75
C SER A 32 -0.05 -2.84 -17.41
N PRO A 33 0.07 -3.02 -18.72
CA PRO A 33 1.13 -2.40 -19.49
C PRO A 33 0.64 -1.02 -19.96
N PRO A 34 0.84 0.11 -19.25
CA PRO A 34 0.74 1.40 -19.89
C PRO A 34 1.85 1.54 -20.94
N VAL A 35 1.72 2.57 -21.78
CA VAL A 35 2.50 2.77 -23.01
C VAL A 35 4.02 2.83 -22.78
N ASP A 36 4.49 3.09 -21.54
CA ASP A 36 5.90 3.36 -21.22
C ASP A 36 6.54 2.53 -20.07
N PHE A 37 5.78 1.89 -19.16
CA PHE A 37 6.34 1.03 -18.08
C PHE A 37 5.29 0.12 -17.44
N ASP A 38 5.55 -1.17 -17.20
CA ASP A 38 4.53 -2.07 -16.62
C ASP A 38 4.12 -1.65 -15.20
N LEU A 39 2.83 -1.75 -14.85
CA LEU A 39 2.31 -1.46 -13.52
C LEU A 39 1.62 -2.70 -12.95
N ILE A 40 2.05 -3.13 -11.76
CA ILE A 40 1.42 -4.20 -11.00
C ILE A 40 0.77 -3.59 -9.75
N CYS A 41 -0.53 -3.82 -9.57
CA CYS A 41 -1.25 -3.46 -8.36
C CYS A 41 -1.68 -4.73 -7.62
N VAL A 42 -1.37 -4.80 -6.32
CA VAL A 42 -1.78 -5.91 -5.45
C VAL A 42 -2.56 -5.36 -4.28
N TYR A 43 -3.73 -5.94 -4.06
CA TYR A 43 -4.60 -5.62 -2.93
C TYR A 43 -4.28 -6.60 -1.81
N LEU A 44 -3.90 -6.06 -0.66
CA LEU A 44 -3.49 -6.79 0.52
C LEU A 44 -4.47 -6.49 1.67
N HIS A 45 -4.88 -7.53 2.37
CA HIS A 45 -5.72 -7.43 3.56
C HIS A 45 -4.91 -7.74 4.81
N ALA A 46 -4.89 -6.81 5.75
CA ALA A 46 -4.29 -6.97 7.08
C ALA A 46 -5.35 -7.43 8.08
N GLU A 47 -4.95 -8.26 9.06
CA GLU A 47 -5.82 -8.54 10.20
C GLU A 47 -5.95 -7.33 11.13
N LYS A 48 -7.06 -7.27 11.86
CA LYS A 48 -7.33 -6.18 12.81
C LYS A 48 -6.19 -6.04 13.82
N GLY A 49 -5.69 -4.82 13.99
CA GLY A 49 -4.58 -4.51 14.90
C GLY A 49 -3.19 -4.77 14.32
N SER A 50 -3.07 -5.24 13.07
CA SER A 50 -1.78 -5.45 12.40
C SER A 50 -1.48 -4.44 11.27
N TRP A 51 -2.51 -3.72 10.82
CA TRP A 51 -2.40 -2.79 9.69
C TRP A 51 -1.33 -1.69 9.90
N PRO A 52 -1.25 -1.00 11.06
CA PRO A 52 -0.23 0.03 11.28
C PRO A 52 1.20 -0.50 11.12
N HIS A 53 1.49 -1.66 11.73
CA HIS A 53 2.81 -2.30 11.67
C HIS A 53 3.20 -2.63 10.23
N HIS A 54 2.30 -3.26 9.46
CA HIS A 54 2.57 -3.64 8.07
C HIS A 54 2.87 -2.44 7.19
N VAL A 55 2.07 -1.37 7.32
CA VAL A 55 2.28 -0.13 6.56
C VAL A 55 3.61 0.51 6.92
N ARG A 56 3.92 0.65 8.21
CA ARG A 56 5.21 1.19 8.65
C ARG A 56 6.36 0.35 8.10
N ARG A 57 6.31 -0.97 8.27
CA ARG A 57 7.35 -1.89 7.77
C ARG A 57 7.58 -1.73 6.27
N LEU A 58 6.53 -1.68 5.47
CA LEU A 58 6.65 -1.48 4.02
C LEU A 58 7.37 -0.17 3.69
N LEU A 59 7.03 0.91 4.38
CA LEU A 59 7.66 2.22 4.23
C LEU A 59 9.13 2.22 4.69
N THR A 60 9.43 1.66 5.86
CA THR A 60 10.76 1.77 6.49
C THR A 60 11.76 0.72 6.03
N GLU A 61 11.32 -0.50 5.76
CA GLU A 61 12.19 -1.68 5.56
C GLU A 61 12.17 -2.18 4.12
N HIS A 62 11.10 -1.91 3.38
CA HIS A 62 10.96 -2.38 1.99
C HIS A 62 11.05 -1.27 0.95
N SER A 63 11.42 -0.05 1.35
CA SER A 63 11.61 1.10 0.47
C SER A 63 10.37 1.44 -0.37
N PHE A 64 9.19 1.27 0.23
CA PHE A 64 7.96 1.82 -0.34
C PHE A 64 7.84 3.30 0.00
N HIS A 65 7.07 3.99 -0.82
CA HIS A 65 6.68 5.36 -0.66
C HIS A 65 5.16 5.46 -0.66
N TRP A 66 4.63 6.57 -0.17
CA TRP A 66 3.21 6.87 -0.37
C TRP A 66 2.90 7.00 -1.85
N ASP A 67 1.79 6.41 -2.30
CA ASP A 67 1.34 6.59 -3.67
C ASP A 67 0.48 7.85 -3.82
N TYR A 68 1.16 8.95 -4.21
CA TYR A 68 0.54 10.24 -4.58
C TYR A 68 0.27 10.38 -6.10
N MET A 69 0.51 9.33 -6.91
CA MET A 69 0.23 9.43 -8.34
C MET A 69 -1.22 9.85 -8.51
N ARG A 70 -1.52 10.90 -9.28
CA ARG A 70 -2.89 11.42 -9.49
C ARG A 70 -3.56 10.87 -10.75
N ASP A 71 -2.80 10.19 -11.60
CA ASP A 71 -3.27 9.83 -12.93
C ASP A 71 -4.24 8.66 -12.92
N LEU A 72 -5.33 8.86 -13.67
CA LEU A 72 -6.38 7.89 -13.91
C LEU A 72 -5.85 6.77 -14.81
N ASN A 73 -5.32 5.72 -14.19
CA ASN A 73 -4.98 4.52 -14.93
C ASN A 73 -6.19 3.58 -14.91
N LYS A 74 -6.88 3.52 -16.05
CA LYS A 74 -7.94 2.54 -16.29
C LYS A 74 -7.29 1.18 -16.48
N ILE A 75 -7.67 0.21 -15.66
CA ILE A 75 -7.10 -1.13 -15.70
C ILE A 75 -8.20 -2.17 -15.83
N VAL A 76 -7.91 -3.24 -16.56
CA VAL A 76 -8.83 -4.35 -16.79
C VAL A 76 -8.41 -5.54 -15.93
N VAL A 77 -9.34 -6.05 -15.14
CA VAL A 77 -9.17 -7.19 -14.21
C VAL A 77 -10.21 -8.25 -14.57
N GLY A 78 -9.81 -9.24 -15.35
CA GLY A 78 -10.77 -10.20 -15.92
C GLY A 78 -11.81 -9.49 -16.79
N ASN A 79 -13.10 -9.58 -16.43
CA ASN A 79 -14.19 -8.89 -17.12
C ASN A 79 -14.54 -7.52 -16.49
N GLU A 80 -13.88 -7.15 -15.39
CA GLU A 80 -14.12 -5.88 -14.71
C GLU A 80 -13.12 -4.82 -15.17
N THR A 81 -13.60 -3.60 -15.35
CA THR A 81 -12.70 -2.44 -15.45
C THR A 81 -12.63 -1.78 -14.09
N ARG A 82 -11.43 -1.62 -13.55
CA ARG A 82 -11.18 -0.83 -12.35
C ARG A 82 -10.38 0.40 -12.73
N ILE A 83 -10.86 1.57 -12.32
CA ILE A 83 -10.07 2.79 -12.38
C ILE A 83 -9.23 2.78 -11.12
N ILE A 84 -7.91 2.66 -11.25
CA ILE A 84 -7.04 2.97 -10.11
C ILE A 84 -6.97 4.48 -10.05
N PHE A 85 -7.66 5.02 -9.07
CA PHE A 85 -7.58 6.43 -8.73
C PHE A 85 -6.22 6.72 -8.14
N GLY A 86 -5.72 7.88 -8.49
CA GLY A 86 -4.64 8.46 -7.76
C GLY A 86 -4.96 8.75 -6.30
N GLY A 87 -3.96 8.61 -5.46
CA GLY A 87 -4.05 8.72 -4.02
C GLY A 87 -3.59 10.09 -3.58
N ASP A 88 -4.13 10.54 -2.47
CA ASP A 88 -3.62 11.65 -1.68
C ASP A 88 -2.41 11.22 -0.81
N GLY A 89 -1.86 10.02 -1.05
CA GLY A 89 -0.67 9.46 -0.42
C GLY A 89 -0.74 9.38 1.10
N SER A 90 -1.94 9.17 1.65
CA SER A 90 -2.15 8.99 3.08
C SER A 90 -3.20 7.92 3.35
N PRO A 91 -3.35 7.45 4.61
CA PRO A 91 -4.42 6.53 4.97
C PRO A 91 -5.81 7.11 4.66
N PHE A 92 -6.63 6.34 3.95
CA PHE A 92 -7.99 6.67 3.58
C PHE A 92 -9.00 5.86 4.41
N LEU A 93 -10.09 6.51 4.78
CA LEU A 93 -11.20 5.91 5.53
C LEU A 93 -12.39 5.75 4.60
N HIS A 94 -12.89 4.52 4.49
CA HIS A 94 -14.02 4.17 3.64
C HIS A 94 -15.31 4.13 4.46
N ASP A 95 -16.43 4.37 3.79
CA ASP A 95 -17.77 4.36 4.40
C ASP A 95 -18.18 3.00 4.98
N ASN A 96 -17.51 1.91 4.55
CA ASN A 96 -17.73 0.55 5.05
C ASN A 96 -16.89 0.21 6.30
N GLY A 97 -16.23 1.19 6.91
CA GLY A 97 -15.38 0.97 8.09
C GLY A 97 -14.00 0.40 7.75
N MET A 98 -13.58 0.42 6.49
CA MET A 98 -12.23 0.06 6.08
C MET A 98 -11.27 1.25 6.26
N VAL A 99 -10.07 0.98 6.77
CA VAL A 99 -8.89 1.84 6.56
C VAL A 99 -8.07 1.21 5.44
N SER A 100 -7.56 2.01 4.51
CA SER A 100 -6.54 1.53 3.56
C SER A 100 -5.53 2.60 3.21
N CYS A 101 -4.38 2.21 2.70
CA CYS A 101 -3.45 3.13 2.05
C CYS A 101 -2.84 2.48 0.82
N ARG A 102 -2.38 3.32 -0.12
CA ARG A 102 -1.64 2.87 -1.30
C ARG A 102 -0.17 3.22 -1.16
N LEU A 103 0.67 2.24 -1.40
CA LEU A 103 2.11 2.32 -1.32
C LEU A 103 2.71 2.00 -2.68
N PHE A 104 3.66 2.81 -3.12
CA PHE A 104 4.33 2.68 -4.41
C PHE A 104 5.80 2.33 -4.24
N LYS A 105 6.29 1.45 -5.12
CA LYS A 105 7.72 1.18 -5.31
C LYS A 105 7.99 1.00 -6.80
N LYS A 106 9.07 1.60 -7.29
CA LYS A 106 9.55 1.35 -8.66
C LYS A 106 10.66 0.31 -8.63
N LEU A 107 10.52 -0.74 -9.43
CA LEU A 107 11.49 -1.80 -9.64
C LEU A 107 11.86 -1.85 -11.12
N GLU A 108 13.04 -1.34 -11.49
CA GLU A 108 13.51 -1.30 -12.88
C GLU A 108 12.48 -0.68 -13.85
N SER A 109 11.86 -1.49 -14.71
CA SER A 109 10.83 -1.12 -15.69
C SER A 109 9.39 -1.30 -15.19
N ILE A 110 9.21 -1.68 -13.92
CA ILE A 110 7.91 -2.01 -13.35
C ILE A 110 7.60 -1.08 -12.17
N GLY A 111 6.45 -0.41 -12.23
CA GLY A 111 5.83 0.24 -11.08
C GLY A 111 5.05 -0.80 -10.27
N PHE A 112 5.18 -0.73 -8.95
CA PHE A 112 4.52 -1.66 -8.05
C PHE A 112 3.69 -0.88 -7.03
N ILE A 113 2.39 -1.15 -7.00
CA ILE A 113 1.43 -0.55 -6.07
C ILE A 113 0.90 -1.64 -5.13
N LEU A 114 0.97 -1.37 -3.84
CA LEU A 114 0.29 -2.15 -2.82
C LEU A 114 -0.84 -1.32 -2.23
N GLU A 115 -2.08 -1.80 -2.33
CA GLU A 115 -3.18 -1.28 -1.53
C GLU A 115 -3.35 -2.17 -0.31
N VAL A 116 -3.01 -1.64 0.87
CA VAL A 116 -3.09 -2.37 2.14
C VAL A 116 -4.33 -1.90 2.89
N GLY A 117 -5.30 -2.79 3.10
CA GLY A 117 -6.56 -2.48 3.77
C GLY A 117 -6.82 -3.32 5.01
N CYS A 118 -7.62 -2.79 5.93
CA CYS A 118 -8.15 -3.49 7.10
C CYS A 118 -9.59 -3.07 7.35
N ILE A 119 -10.51 -4.04 7.47
CA ILE A 119 -11.94 -3.79 7.66
C ILE A 119 -12.29 -3.83 9.16
N HIS A 120 -12.91 -2.75 9.65
CA HIS A 120 -13.41 -2.64 11.01
C HIS A 120 -14.94 -2.62 11.06
N ALA A 121 -15.49 -2.82 12.26
CA ALA A 121 -16.93 -2.74 12.47
C ALA A 121 -17.46 -1.29 12.41
N THR A 122 -16.59 -0.30 12.62
CA THR A 122 -16.94 1.13 12.66
C THR A 122 -15.79 1.98 12.12
N THR A 123 -16.12 3.15 11.56
CA THR A 123 -15.14 4.15 11.12
C THR A 123 -14.27 4.66 12.27
N LEU A 124 -14.78 4.70 13.50
CA LEU A 124 -14.00 5.10 14.67
C LEU A 124 -12.83 4.16 14.94
N LEU A 125 -13.02 2.86 14.74
CA LEU A 125 -11.92 1.88 14.88
C LEU A 125 -10.91 2.00 13.73
N ALA A 126 -11.38 2.28 12.52
CA ALA A 126 -10.51 2.56 11.38
C ALA A 126 -9.66 3.83 11.61
N GLN A 127 -10.22 4.88 12.21
CA GLN A 127 -9.48 6.08 12.65
C GLN A 127 -8.42 5.77 13.71
N ALA A 128 -8.70 4.83 14.61
CA ALA A 128 -7.74 4.43 15.64
C ALA A 128 -6.49 3.78 15.01
N ASP A 129 -6.64 2.98 13.95
CA ASP A 129 -5.50 2.40 13.22
C ASP A 129 -4.65 3.49 12.52
N VAL A 130 -5.28 4.51 11.93
CA VAL A 130 -4.54 5.66 11.36
C VAL A 130 -3.72 6.37 12.44
N ARG A 131 -4.31 6.59 13.61
CA ARG A 131 -3.61 7.21 14.73
C ARG A 131 -2.45 6.32 15.21
N ALA A 132 -2.71 5.02 15.40
CA ALA A 132 -1.71 4.06 15.83
C ALA A 132 -0.50 4.01 14.89
N LEU A 133 -0.71 4.13 13.56
CA LEU A 133 0.38 4.22 12.59
C LEU A 133 1.31 5.40 12.86
N TYR A 134 0.76 6.59 13.06
CA TYR A 134 1.58 7.77 13.32
C TYR A 134 2.17 7.77 14.73
N ASP A 135 1.50 7.17 15.72
CA ASP A 135 2.05 6.94 17.04
C ASP A 135 3.27 6.01 16.94
N GLU A 136 3.24 4.95 16.11
CA GLU A 136 4.41 4.09 15.88
C GLU A 136 5.61 4.86 15.28
N PHE A 137 5.39 5.72 14.27
CA PHE A 137 6.44 6.55 13.71
C PHE A 137 7.02 7.55 14.73
N LYS A 138 6.15 8.11 15.57
CA LYS A 138 6.56 9.05 16.61
C LYS A 138 7.38 8.34 17.69
N GLU A 139 6.94 7.17 18.15
CA GLU A 139 7.59 6.42 19.23
C GLU A 139 8.91 5.77 18.78
N LYS A 140 8.96 5.23 17.56
CA LYS A 140 10.12 4.47 17.07
C LYS A 140 11.13 5.32 16.32
N ASP A 141 10.67 6.38 15.65
CA ASP A 141 11.49 7.15 14.70
C ASP A 141 11.52 8.65 15.00
N GLU A 142 10.85 9.11 16.07
CA GLU A 142 10.72 10.52 16.46
C GLU A 142 10.12 11.42 15.37
N MET A 143 9.33 10.84 14.45
CA MET A 143 8.70 11.55 13.34
C MET A 143 7.27 11.97 13.66
N ASN A 144 6.93 13.21 13.37
CA ASN A 144 5.54 13.65 13.31
C ASN A 144 4.92 13.36 11.94
N LEU A 145 3.62 13.60 11.79
CA LEU A 145 2.87 13.36 10.54
C LEU A 145 3.51 14.05 9.32
N GLN A 146 3.98 15.29 9.48
CA GLN A 146 4.62 16.04 8.40
C GLN A 146 5.96 15.42 8.02
N ASP A 147 6.75 14.99 8.99
CA ASP A 147 8.04 14.33 8.74
C ASP A 147 7.84 13.02 7.97
N VAL A 148 6.83 12.22 8.35
CA VAL A 148 6.46 10.98 7.64
C VAL A 148 6.06 11.28 6.20
N ALA A 149 5.20 12.27 5.98
CA ALA A 149 4.74 12.66 4.63
C ALA A 149 5.91 13.10 3.74
N VAL A 150 6.85 13.89 4.29
CA VAL A 150 8.04 14.35 3.55
C VAL A 150 9.01 13.20 3.28
N LYS A 151 9.33 12.39 4.30
CA LYS A 151 10.31 11.31 4.20
C LYS A 151 9.89 10.24 3.18
N PHE A 152 8.61 9.88 3.18
CA PHE A 152 8.10 8.82 2.32
C PHE A 152 7.36 9.36 1.08
N LYS A 153 7.56 10.64 0.73
CA LYS A 153 7.20 11.14 -0.59
C LYS A 153 7.95 10.32 -1.65
N PRO A 154 7.28 9.84 -2.71
CA PRO A 154 7.94 9.12 -3.78
C PRO A 154 8.94 10.06 -4.47
N PRO A 155 10.15 9.60 -4.77
CA PRO A 155 11.19 10.42 -5.42
C PRO A 155 10.92 10.62 -6.92
N PHE A 156 9.73 10.25 -7.39
CA PHE A 156 9.27 10.31 -8.76
C PHE A 156 7.81 10.81 -8.74
N GLY A 157 7.41 11.70 -9.65
CA GLY A 157 6.05 12.27 -9.67
C GLY A 157 5.93 13.75 -9.30
N GLU A 158 7.05 14.50 -9.26
CA GLU A 158 6.98 15.94 -9.56
C GLU A 158 6.89 16.10 -11.09
N GLN A 159 5.70 15.80 -11.63
CA GLN A 159 5.31 16.17 -13.00
C GLN A 159 4.05 17.01 -12.92
#